data_AF-N6XE20-F1
#
_entry.id   AF-N6XE20-F1
#
_cell.length_a   1.000
_cell.length_b   1.000
_cell.length_c   1.000
_cell.angle_alpha   90.00
_cell.angle_beta   90.00
_cell.angle_gamma   90.00
#
_symmetry.space_group_name_H-M   'P 1'
#
loop_
_entity.id
_entity.type
_entity.pdbx_description
1 polymer ?
#
loop_
_entity_poly.entity_id
_entity_poly.type
_entity_poly.pdbx_seq_one_letter_code
_entity_poly.pdbx_strand_id
1 'polypeptide(L)'
;MSHLIQRTELKTFYYTPVHCPFCGVRVMGADPDDETRITACPHTLFIAHDTAFEYRSERLDQNLRLSGMSEQDIEARWLADGRGIDGLTDKVSLADAIKVAAYAPAPSAYGSYYGFAPIE
;
A
#
# COMPACT_ATOMS: atom_id res chain seq x y z
N MET A 1 -1.39 19.59 13.04
CA MET A 1 -0.31 18.79 12.41
C MET A 1 -0.95 17.94 11.34
N SER A 2 -0.40 17.83 10.13
CA SER A 2 -0.96 16.90 9.14
C SER A 2 -0.59 15.48 9.57
N HIS A 3 -1.57 14.70 9.99
CA HIS A 3 -1.40 13.30 10.39
C HIS A 3 -1.36 12.40 9.14
N LEU A 4 -0.47 12.73 8.20
CA LEU A 4 -0.27 11.90 7.01
C LEU A 4 0.47 10.62 7.40
N ILE A 5 0.24 9.58 6.63
CA ILE A 5 0.88 8.27 6.78
C ILE A 5 2.41 8.41 6.86
N GLN A 6 3.00 7.72 7.83
CA GLN A 6 4.45 7.66 7.98
C GLN A 6 5.03 6.72 6.93
N ARG A 7 6.21 7.03 6.39
CA ARG A 7 6.78 6.29 5.25
C ARG A 7 8.15 5.70 5.59
N THR A 8 8.34 4.44 5.23
CA THR A 8 9.63 3.74 5.25
C THR A 8 9.95 3.17 3.88
N GLU A 9 11.20 3.30 3.42
CA GLU A 9 11.62 2.85 2.09
C GLU A 9 12.58 1.65 2.16
N LEU A 10 12.32 0.63 1.36
CA LEU A 10 13.20 -0.53 1.14
C LEU A 10 13.85 -0.42 -0.25
N LYS A 11 15.16 -0.16 -0.30
CA LYS A 11 15.91 0.00 -1.57
C LYS A 11 16.89 -1.14 -1.83
N THR A 12 17.57 -1.62 -0.79
CA THR A 12 18.61 -2.67 -0.91
C THR A 12 18.01 -4.08 -0.85
N PHE A 13 17.16 -4.32 0.13
CA PHE A 13 16.49 -5.62 0.35
C PHE A 13 15.00 -5.49 0.05
N TYR A 14 14.66 -4.88 -1.09
CA TYR A 14 13.28 -4.55 -1.49
C TYR A 14 12.38 -5.78 -1.63
N TYR A 15 12.97 -6.95 -1.87
CA TYR A 15 12.29 -8.26 -1.95
C TYR A 15 11.97 -8.88 -0.60
N THR A 16 12.34 -8.23 0.52
CA THR A 16 12.08 -8.77 1.86
C THR A 16 10.57 -8.84 2.10
N PRO A 17 10.06 -9.97 2.64
CA PRO A 17 8.65 -10.09 2.97
C PRO A 17 8.19 -8.98 3.92
N VAL A 18 7.11 -8.30 3.54
CA VAL A 18 6.52 -7.24 4.37
C VAL A 18 5.53 -7.88 5.34
N HIS A 19 5.74 -7.62 6.63
CA HIS A 19 4.85 -8.03 7.70
C HIS A 19 4.10 -6.82 8.24
N CYS A 20 2.86 -7.03 8.68
CA CYS A 20 2.09 -6.03 9.36
C CYS A 20 2.78 -5.65 10.67
N PRO A 21 3.10 -4.37 10.91
CA PRO A 21 3.80 -3.94 12.12
C PRO A 21 2.96 -4.07 13.40
N PHE A 22 1.64 -4.30 13.27
CA PHE A 22 0.71 -4.35 14.40
C PHE A 22 0.40 -5.78 14.87
N CYS A 23 0.27 -6.75 13.96
CA CYS A 23 -0.05 -8.14 14.30
C CYS A 23 0.96 -9.18 13.82
N GLY A 24 2.00 -8.77 13.09
CA GLY A 24 3.04 -9.68 12.61
C GLY A 24 2.63 -10.59 11.44
N VAL A 25 1.38 -10.50 10.95
CA VAL A 25 0.96 -11.24 9.74
C VAL A 25 1.84 -10.84 8.58
N ARG A 26 2.42 -11.82 7.88
CA ARG A 26 3.10 -11.61 6.59
C ARG A 26 2.03 -11.26 5.56
N VAL A 27 2.15 -10.10 4.94
CA VAL A 27 1.13 -9.51 4.06
C VAL A 27 1.56 -9.56 2.59
N MET A 28 2.87 -9.73 2.37
CA MET A 28 3.49 -9.89 1.06
C MET A 28 4.60 -10.93 1.11
N GLY A 29 4.76 -11.60 -0.04
CA GLY A 29 5.54 -12.80 -0.20
C GLY A 29 4.59 -13.97 -0.05
N ALA A 30 4.06 -14.43 -1.18
CA ALA A 30 3.90 -15.83 -1.49
C ALA A 30 3.78 -16.78 -0.30
N ASP A 31 2.60 -17.36 -0.13
CA ASP A 31 2.55 -18.72 0.38
C ASP A 31 3.61 -19.54 -0.39
N PRO A 32 4.45 -20.37 0.27
CA PRO A 32 5.43 -21.19 -0.45
C PRO A 32 4.82 -21.98 -1.60
N ASP A 33 3.51 -22.28 -1.51
CA ASP A 33 2.74 -23.01 -2.50
C ASP A 33 1.92 -22.11 -3.46
N ASP A 34 1.73 -20.82 -3.15
CA ASP A 34 0.99 -19.85 -3.98
C ASP A 34 1.53 -18.42 -3.85
N GLU A 35 2.32 -18.01 -4.85
CA GLU A 35 2.94 -16.68 -4.91
C GLU A 35 1.97 -15.52 -5.12
N THR A 36 0.73 -15.82 -5.52
CA THR A 36 -0.31 -14.82 -5.83
C THR A 36 -1.22 -14.51 -4.64
N ARG A 37 -1.11 -15.29 -3.56
CA ARG A 37 -2.03 -15.18 -2.43
C ARG A 37 -1.76 -13.94 -1.60
N ILE A 38 -2.70 -13.00 -1.64
CA ILE A 38 -2.75 -11.86 -0.73
C ILE A 38 -3.22 -12.30 0.66
N THR A 39 -2.43 -11.98 1.68
CA THR A 39 -2.66 -12.33 3.09
C THR A 39 -2.91 -11.07 3.93
N ALA A 40 -3.84 -10.23 3.45
CA ALA A 40 -4.25 -9.02 4.15
C ALA A 40 -4.81 -9.34 5.54
N CYS A 41 -4.50 -8.49 6.52
CA CYS A 41 -5.03 -8.56 7.87
C CYS A 41 -5.92 -7.33 8.13
N PRO A 42 -6.66 -7.26 9.25
CA PRO A 42 -7.50 -6.10 9.55
C PRO A 42 -6.76 -4.74 9.54
N HIS A 43 -5.46 -4.74 9.84
CA HIS A 43 -4.63 -3.53 9.81
C HIS A 43 -4.21 -3.10 8.40
N THR A 44 -4.28 -4.00 7.41
CA THR A 44 -3.84 -3.73 6.04
C THR A 44 -4.80 -2.77 5.37
N LEU A 45 -4.31 -1.61 4.96
CA LEU A 45 -5.07 -0.59 4.25
C LEU A 45 -5.05 -0.82 2.74
N PHE A 46 -3.86 -1.05 2.19
CA PHE A 46 -3.64 -1.32 0.77
C PHE A 46 -2.42 -2.20 0.54
N ILE A 47 -2.46 -2.90 -0.59
CA ILE A 47 -1.30 -3.48 -1.27
C ILE A 47 -1.38 -3.00 -2.70
N ALA A 48 -0.31 -2.37 -3.19
CA ALA A 48 -0.31 -1.79 -4.52
C ALA A 48 1.08 -1.81 -5.14
N HIS A 49 1.12 -1.55 -6.43
CA HIS A 49 2.33 -1.30 -7.19
C HIS A 49 2.11 -0.10 -8.11
N ASP A 50 3.07 0.22 -8.98
CA ASP A 50 2.98 1.41 -9.83
C ASP A 50 1.81 1.41 -10.82
N THR A 51 1.21 0.25 -11.09
CA THR A 51 0.20 0.09 -12.14
C THR A 51 -1.20 -0.26 -11.63
N ALA A 52 -1.35 -0.76 -10.40
CA ALA A 52 -2.66 -1.07 -9.83
C ALA A 52 -2.61 -1.23 -8.31
N PHE A 53 -3.80 -1.23 -7.71
CA PHE A 53 -4.01 -1.78 -6.38
C PHE A 53 -4.32 -3.27 -6.50
N GLU A 54 -3.55 -4.09 -5.80
CA GLU A 54 -3.82 -5.53 -5.62
C GLU A 54 -4.84 -5.76 -4.50
N TYR A 55 -4.81 -4.89 -3.50
CA TYR A 55 -5.76 -4.90 -2.40
C TYR A 55 -6.06 -3.48 -1.93
N ARG A 56 -7.34 -3.20 -1.66
CA ARG A 56 -7.81 -2.02 -0.94
C ARG A 56 -8.81 -2.44 0.12
N SER A 57 -8.63 -1.91 1.32
CA SER A 57 -9.63 -2.04 2.39
C SER A 57 -10.71 -0.97 2.25
N GLU A 58 -11.91 -1.23 2.76
CA GLU A 58 -12.95 -0.21 2.85
C GLU A 58 -12.49 1.01 3.67
N ARG A 59 -11.66 0.78 4.69
CA ARG A 59 -11.09 1.83 5.53
C ARG A 59 -10.19 2.80 4.74
N LEU A 60 -9.43 2.28 3.77
CA LEU A 60 -8.67 3.11 2.84
C LEU A 60 -9.61 3.93 1.96
N ASP A 61 -10.60 3.27 1.36
CA ASP A 61 -11.51 3.91 0.42
C ASP A 61 -12.29 5.05 1.09
N GLN A 62 -12.73 4.85 2.33
CA GLN A 62 -13.36 5.91 3.13
C GLN A 62 -12.37 7.06 3.41
N ASN A 63 -11.13 6.75 3.79
CA ASN A 63 -10.12 7.77 4.11
C ASN A 63 -9.74 8.64 2.91
N LEU A 64 -9.59 8.03 1.73
CA LEU A 64 -9.22 8.72 0.49
C LEU A 64 -10.42 9.20 -0.33
N ARG A 65 -11.65 8.96 0.15
CA ARG A 65 -12.92 9.27 -0.53
C ARG A 65 -12.98 8.61 -1.91
N LEU A 66 -12.75 7.31 -1.93
CA LEU A 66 -12.83 6.40 -3.08
C LEU A 66 -14.09 5.52 -3.03
N SER A 67 -14.79 5.47 -1.88
CA SER A 67 -15.99 4.66 -1.71
C SER A 67 -17.05 4.99 -2.77
N GLY A 68 -17.51 3.98 -3.50
CA GLY A 68 -18.53 4.13 -4.55
C GLY A 68 -18.00 4.64 -5.90
N MET A 69 -16.69 4.86 -6.04
CA MET A 69 -16.06 5.17 -7.33
C MET A 69 -15.87 3.90 -8.17
N SER A 70 -15.85 4.06 -9.49
CA SER A 70 -15.44 2.98 -10.40
C SER A 70 -13.92 2.79 -10.36
N GLU A 71 -13.42 1.62 -10.75
CA GLU A 71 -11.97 1.38 -10.87
C GLU A 71 -11.30 2.38 -11.81
N GLN A 72 -11.98 2.76 -12.91
CA GLN A 72 -11.46 3.74 -13.86
C GLN A 72 -11.33 5.14 -13.25
N ASP A 73 -12.28 5.55 -12.40
CA ASP A 73 -12.20 6.84 -11.72
C ASP A 73 -11.12 6.85 -10.65
N ILE A 74 -10.91 5.71 -9.97
CA ILE A 74 -9.82 5.53 -9.00
C ILE A 74 -8.48 5.57 -9.73
N GLU A 75 -8.39 4.92 -10.90
CA GLU A 75 -7.23 4.95 -11.79
C GLU A 75 -6.87 6.36 -12.23
N ALA A 76 -7.85 7.10 -12.77
CA ALA A 76 -7.67 8.49 -13.15
C ALA A 76 -7.15 9.34 -11.97
N ARG A 77 -7.55 9.02 -10.74
CA ARG A 77 -7.16 9.78 -9.54
C ARG A 77 -5.72 9.58 -9.12
N TRP A 78 -5.18 8.35 -9.21
CA TRP A 78 -3.76 8.16 -8.95
C TRP A 78 -2.91 8.55 -10.16
N LEU A 79 -3.39 8.41 -11.40
CA LEU A 79 -2.70 8.94 -12.59
C LEU A 79 -2.57 10.46 -12.57
N ALA A 80 -3.54 11.16 -11.99
CA ALA A 80 -3.49 12.61 -11.78
C ALA A 80 -2.52 13.02 -10.66
N ASP A 81 -2.03 12.08 -9.84
CA ASP A 81 -1.00 12.35 -8.85
C ASP A 81 0.39 12.32 -9.50
N GLY A 82 1.22 13.33 -9.22
CA GLY A 82 2.57 13.44 -9.80
C GLY A 82 3.51 12.28 -9.46
N ARG A 83 3.17 11.45 -8.46
CA ARG A 83 3.87 10.19 -8.14
C ARG A 83 2.99 8.95 -8.29
N GLY A 84 1.90 9.03 -9.05
CA GLY A 84 1.04 7.87 -9.30
C GLY A 84 0.39 7.32 -8.02
N ILE A 85 0.27 6.00 -7.95
CA ILE A 85 -0.24 5.27 -6.77
C ILE A 85 0.60 5.57 -5.52
N ASP A 86 1.93 5.74 -5.67
CA ASP A 86 2.82 6.10 -4.56
C ASP A 86 2.38 7.41 -3.90
N GLY A 87 2.17 8.44 -4.70
CA GLY A 87 1.76 9.76 -4.20
C GLY A 87 0.33 9.78 -3.67
N LEU A 88 -0.60 9.08 -4.32
CA LEU A 88 -1.97 8.98 -3.83
C LEU A 88 -2.02 8.35 -2.43
N THR A 89 -1.28 7.25 -2.23
CA THR A 89 -1.27 6.51 -0.96
C THR A 89 -0.55 7.25 0.16
N ASP A 90 0.35 8.21 -0.16
CA ASP A 90 0.96 9.10 0.84
C ASP A 90 -0.05 10.12 1.44
N LYS A 91 -1.26 10.25 0.87
CA LYS A 91 -2.32 11.14 1.38
C LYS A 91 -3.19 10.50 2.46
N VAL A 92 -2.93 9.25 2.82
CA VAL A 92 -3.65 8.58 3.90
C VAL A 92 -3.47 9.36 5.20
N SER A 93 -4.58 9.61 5.90
CA SER A 93 -4.63 10.49 7.08
C SER A 93 -5.10 9.80 8.37
N LEU A 94 -5.01 8.47 8.41
CA LEU A 94 -5.35 7.67 9.58
C LEU A 94 -4.25 7.80 10.65
N ALA A 95 -4.65 7.83 11.92
CA ALA A 95 -3.73 7.89 13.05
C ALA A 95 -2.76 6.70 13.03
N ASP A 96 -1.49 6.99 13.27
CA ASP A 96 -0.39 6.02 13.33
C ASP A 96 -0.28 5.09 12.11
N ALA A 97 -0.75 5.56 10.95
CA ALA A 97 -0.62 4.82 9.71
C ALA A 97 0.84 4.75 9.27
N ILE A 98 1.23 3.60 8.72
CA ILE A 98 2.59 3.31 8.22
C ILE A 98 2.48 2.78 6.78
N LYS A 99 3.33 3.32 5.91
CA LYS A 99 3.56 2.84 4.56
C LYS A 99 4.97 2.29 4.43
N VAL A 100 5.08 1.09 3.89
CA VAL A 100 6.34 0.52 3.39
C VAL A 100 6.35 0.66 1.87
N ALA A 101 7.37 1.32 1.33
CA ALA A 101 7.59 1.46 -0.11
C ALA A 101 8.87 0.70 -0.50
N ALA A 102 8.72 -0.38 -1.26
CA ALA A 102 9.82 -1.20 -1.74
C ALA A 102 10.10 -0.88 -3.21
N TYR A 103 11.35 -0.57 -3.55
CA TYR A 103 11.75 -0.20 -4.90
C TYR A 103 12.77 -1.18 -5.46
N ALA A 104 12.45 -1.80 -6.58
CA ALA A 104 13.41 -2.52 -7.37
C ALA A 104 14.46 -1.54 -7.93
N PRO A 105 15.76 -1.90 -7.95
CA PRO A 105 16.78 -1.07 -8.54
C PRO A 105 16.60 -0.98 -10.07
N ALA A 106 17.42 -0.13 -10.70
CA ALA A 106 17.53 -0.11 -12.16
C ALA A 106 17.85 -1.52 -12.69
N PRO A 107 17.30 -1.92 -13.86
CA PRO A 107 16.59 -1.08 -14.83
C PRO A 107 15.07 -0.99 -14.64
N SER A 108 14.48 -1.76 -13.73
CA SER A 108 13.02 -1.83 -13.59
C SER A 108 12.42 -0.60 -12.91
N ALA A 109 13.07 -0.09 -11.85
CA ALA A 109 12.56 1.01 -11.02
C ALA A 109 11.13 0.81 -10.47
N TYR A 110 10.64 -0.43 -10.46
CA TYR A 110 9.29 -0.78 -10.05
C TYR A 110 9.10 -0.65 -8.53
N GLY A 111 8.02 0.01 -8.13
CA GLY A 111 7.60 0.20 -6.76
C GLY A 111 6.50 -0.75 -6.30
N SER A 112 6.56 -1.15 -5.04
CA SER A 112 5.47 -1.83 -4.35
C SER A 112 5.20 -1.16 -3.00
N TYR A 113 3.93 -1.04 -2.64
CA TYR A 113 3.43 -0.18 -1.59
C TYR A 113 2.50 -0.93 -0.66
N TYR A 114 2.78 -0.86 0.64
CA TYR A 114 2.02 -1.57 1.67
C TYR A 114 1.61 -0.58 2.74
N GLY A 115 0.31 -0.39 2.92
CA GLY A 115 -0.25 0.52 3.91
C GLY A 115 -0.83 -0.21 5.10
N PHE A 116 -0.57 0.28 6.31
CA PHE A 116 -1.07 -0.27 7.56
C PHE A 116 -1.59 0.84 8.47
N ALA A 117 -2.59 0.55 9.29
CA ALA A 117 -2.97 1.39 10.42
C ALA A 117 -3.50 0.50 11.57
N PRO A 118 -3.28 0.89 12.85
CA PRO A 118 -3.79 0.14 13.99
C PRO A 118 -5.32 0.18 14.03
N ILE A 119 -5.92 -0.78 14.72
CA ILE A 119 -7.35 -0.83 15.06
C ILE A 119 -7.44 -0.80 16.60
N GLU A 120 -8.49 -0.19 17.13
CA GLU A 120 -8.80 -0.18 18.57
C GLU A 120 -9.16 -1.57 19.11
#